data_AF-W8YNF4-F1
#
_entry.id   AF-W8YNF4-F1
#
_cell.length_a   1.000
_cell.length_b   1.000
_cell.length_c   1.000
_cell.angle_alpha   90.00
_cell.angle_beta   90.00
_cell.angle_gamma   90.00
#
_symmetry.space_group_name_H-M   'P 1'
#
loop_
_entity.id
_entity.type
_entity.pdbx_description
1 polymer ?
#
loop_
_entity_poly.entity_id
_entity_poly.type
_entity_poly.pdbx_seq_one_letter_code
_entity_poly.pdbx_strand_id
1 'polypeptide(L)' 'MNNMTGIGKRRTDYGAFLDKHGVKQERIREETGLNPGTVSRACSEDGYKPTRSVQKILVEAARRLTGKSAQPKDFWM' A
#
# COMPACT_ATOMS: atom_id res chain seq x y z
N MET A 1 7.96 5.66 -22.65
CA MET A 1 7.46 6.65 -21.67
C MET A 1 7.02 5.92 -20.43
N ASN A 2 7.54 6.26 -19.24
CA ASN A 2 6.72 6.31 -18.04
C ASN A 2 7.43 7.11 -16.96
N ASN A 3 6.80 8.23 -16.64
CA ASN A 3 7.28 9.31 -15.83
C ASN A 3 7.70 8.85 -14.43
N MET A 4 9.00 8.90 -14.21
CA MET A 4 9.58 9.06 -12.88
C MET A 4 9.38 10.53 -12.47
N THR A 5 8.20 10.90 -11.99
CA THR A 5 8.00 12.22 -11.35
C THR A 5 8.49 12.15 -9.92
N GLY A 6 9.76 12.53 -9.74
CA GLY A 6 10.28 12.93 -8.45
C GLY A 6 9.57 14.18 -7.93
N ILE A 7 9.08 14.07 -6.69
CA ILE A 7 9.17 14.99 -5.55
C ILE A 7 8.59 14.13 -4.42
N GLY A 8 9.46 13.62 -3.55
CA GLY A 8 9.18 12.52 -2.63
C GLY A 8 7.96 12.76 -1.74
N LYS A 9 6.80 12.23 -2.14
CA LYS A 9 5.74 11.97 -1.17
C LYS A 9 6.31 10.99 -0.15
N ARG A 10 6.21 11.34 1.13
CA ARG A 10 6.55 10.42 2.20
C ARG A 10 5.81 9.10 1.95
N ARG A 11 6.51 7.99 2.08
CA ARG A 11 5.94 6.65 1.93
C ARG A 11 5.79 6.10 3.33
N THR A 12 4.60 5.58 3.61
CA THR A 12 4.39 4.75 4.80
C THR A 12 5.15 3.45 4.63
N ASP A 13 5.31 2.68 5.71
CA ASP A 13 5.92 1.34 5.63
C ASP A 13 5.20 0.44 4.62
N TYR A 14 3.87 0.50 4.57
CA TYR A 14 3.07 -0.20 3.56
C TYR A 14 3.41 0.27 2.14
N GLY A 15 3.47 1.59 1.94
CA GLY A 15 3.83 2.18 0.66
C GLY A 15 5.23 1.76 0.18
N ALA A 16 6.22 1.83 1.07
CA ALA A 16 7.60 1.46 0.81
C ALA A 16 7.74 -0.04 0.51
N PHE A 17 6.99 -0.89 1.20
CA PHE A 17 6.94 -2.32 0.92
C PHE A 17 6.46 -2.62 -0.50
N LEU A 18 5.40 -1.95 -0.96
CA LEU A 18 4.92 -2.12 -2.33
C LEU A 18 5.95 -1.67 -3.36
N ASP A 19 6.60 -0.52 -3.14
CA ASP A 19 7.63 0.00 -4.05
C ASP A 19 8.83 -0.94 -4.16
N LYS A 20 9.30 -1.45 -3.01
CA LYS A 20 10.39 -2.42 -2.95
C LYS A 20 10.12 -3.69 -3.76
N HIS A 21 8.84 -4.02 -3.95
CA HIS A 21 8.39 -5.18 -4.71
C HIS A 21 7.80 -4.83 -6.07
N GLY A 22 7.94 -3.59 -6.55
CA GLY A 22 7.46 -3.16 -7.87
C GLY A 22 5.94 -3.16 -8.02
N VAL A 23 5.18 -3.17 -6.93
CA VAL A 23 3.72 -3.17 -6.95
C VAL A 23 3.20 -1.74 -6.94
N LYS A 24 2.50 -1.34 -8.01
CA LYS A 24 1.87 -0.02 -8.10
C LYS A 24 0.62 0.06 -7.22
N GLN A 25 0.35 1.24 -6.65
CA GLN A 25 -0.86 1.49 -5.84
C GLN A 25 -2.16 1.19 -6.61
N GLU A 26 -2.16 1.41 -7.93
CA GLU A 26 -3.28 1.08 -8.81
C GLU A 26 -3.61 -0.42 -8.80
N ARG A 27 -2.60 -1.29 -8.78
CA ARG A 27 -2.81 -2.75 -8.69
C ARG A 27 -3.46 -3.17 -7.38
N ILE A 28 -3.13 -2.49 -6.29
CA ILE A 28 -3.81 -2.70 -5.00
C ILE A 28 -5.28 -2.24 -5.08
N ARG A 29 -5.57 -1.12 -5.75
CA ARG A 29 -6.95 -0.67 -5.94
C ARG A 29 -7.76 -1.67 -6.74
N GLU A 30 -7.21 -2.19 -7.84
CA GLU A 30 -7.85 -3.21 -8.67
C GLU A 30 -8.12 -4.51 -7.90
N GLU A 31 -7.13 -5.01 -7.15
CA GLU A 31 -7.26 -6.26 -6.37
C GLU A 31 -8.24 -6.13 -5.21
N THR A 32 -8.34 -4.95 -4.59
CA THR A 32 -9.13 -4.76 -3.35
C THR A 32 -10.50 -4.13 -3.56
N GLY A 33 -10.72 -3.41 -4.68
CA GLY A 33 -11.90 -2.58 -4.89
C GLY A 33 -12.01 -1.39 -3.93
N LEU A 34 -10.97 -1.09 -3.13
CA LEU A 34 -11.01 0.02 -2.17
C LEU A 34 -11.01 1.37 -2.87
N ASN A 35 -11.63 2.36 -2.21
CA ASN A 35 -11.66 3.73 -2.70
C ASN A 35 -10.21 4.26 -2.92
N PRO A 36 -9.97 5.03 -4.01
CA PRO A 36 -8.63 5.54 -4.34
C PRO A 36 -7.97 6.33 -3.21
N GLY A 37 -8.76 7.12 -2.47
CA GLY A 37 -8.28 7.90 -1.32
C GLY A 37 -7.85 7.05 -0.13
N THR A 38 -8.46 5.87 0.07
CA THR A 38 -8.06 4.92 1.11
C THR A 38 -6.69 4.33 0.78
N VAL A 39 -6.50 3.84 -0.45
CA VAL A 39 -5.22 3.26 -0.86
C VAL A 39 -4.10 4.31 -0.91
N SER A 40 -4.40 5.51 -1.40
CA SER A 40 -3.44 6.62 -1.46
C SER A 40 -2.92 7.02 -0.07
N ARG A 41 -3.83 7.18 0.91
CA ARG A 41 -3.47 7.49 2.30
C ARG A 41 -2.70 6.35 2.97
N ALA A 42 -3.15 5.11 2.79
CA ALA A 42 -2.44 3.92 3.28
C ALA A 42 -0.99 3.85 2.79
N CYS A 43 -0.73 4.42 1.62
CA CYS A 43 0.57 4.43 0.96
C CYS A 43 1.45 5.65 1.29
N SER A 44 0.88 6.79 1.68
CA SER A 44 1.61 8.07 1.64
C SER A 44 1.34 9.04 2.80
N GLU A 45 0.39 8.75 3.69
CA GLU A 45 0.03 9.63 4.80
C GLU A 45 0.53 9.04 6.13
N ASP A 46 1.62 9.61 6.66
CA ASP A 46 2.14 9.23 7.97
C ASP A 46 1.08 9.47 9.06
N GLY A 47 0.85 8.46 9.90
CA GLY A 47 -0.17 8.48 10.95
C GLY A 47 -1.55 8.00 10.50
N TYR A 48 -1.82 7.83 9.19
CA TYR A 48 -3.03 7.19 8.74
C TYR A 48 -3.03 5.70 9.11
N LYS A 49 -3.87 5.33 10.07
CA LYS A 49 -4.11 3.94 10.49
C LYS A 49 -5.50 3.50 10.00
N PRO A 50 -5.59 2.69 8.93
CA PRO A 50 -6.87 2.14 8.48
C PRO A 50 -7.51 1.27 9.57
N THR A 51 -8.80 1.00 9.44
CA THR A 51 -9.47 0.02 10.32
C THR A 51 -8.86 -1.37 10.16
N ARG A 52 -8.96 -2.23 11.18
CA ARG A 52 -8.40 -3.60 11.13
C ARG A 52 -8.86 -4.39 9.91
N SER A 53 -10.11 -4.21 9.48
CA SER A 53 -10.65 -4.87 8.28
C SER A 53 -9.95 -4.38 7.00
N VAL A 54 -9.75 -3.07 6.86
CA VAL A 54 -9.04 -2.49 5.71
C VAL A 54 -7.57 -2.90 5.71
N GLN A 55 -6.91 -2.93 6.88
CA GLN A 55 -5.54 -3.42 6.99
C GLN A 55 -5.40 -4.87 6.48
N LYS A 56 -6.32 -5.76 6.87
CA LYS A 56 -6.33 -7.15 6.40
C LYS A 56 -6.46 -7.23 4.87
N ILE A 57 -7.42 -6.51 4.29
CA ILE A 57 -7.65 -6.47 2.83
C ILE A 57 -6.39 -5.99 2.08
N LEU A 58 -5.79 -4.89 2.55
CA LEU A 58 -4.57 -4.34 1.96
C LEU A 58 -3.41 -5.32 2.04
N VAL A 59 -3.18 -5.94 3.21
CA VAL A 59 -2.10 -6.91 3.42
C VAL A 59 -2.32 -8.16 2.58
N GLU A 60 -3.53 -8.68 2.48
CA GLU A 60 -3.82 -9.85 1.64
C GLU A 60 -3.56 -9.57 0.16
N ALA A 61 -4.00 -8.41 -0.35
CA ALA A 61 -3.70 -7.99 -1.72
C ALA A 61 -2.19 -7.83 -1.94
N ALA A 62 -1.48 -7.20 -1.01
CA ALA A 62 -0.03 -7.06 -1.07
C ALA A 62 0.67 -8.44 -1.09
N ARG A 63 0.24 -9.40 -0.25
CA ARG A 63 0.78 -10.77 -0.25
C ARG A 63 0.55 -11.48 -1.58
N ARG A 64 -0.66 -11.37 -2.14
CA ARG A 64 -1.01 -11.98 -3.44
C ARG A 64 -0.15 -11.42 -4.57
N LEU A 65 0.01 -10.10 -4.63
CA LEU A 65 0.73 -9.43 -5.71
C LEU A 65 2.25 -9.55 -5.59
N THR A 66 2.79 -9.64 -4.37
CA THR A 66 4.24 -9.71 -4.12
C THR A 66 4.76 -11.13 -3.94
N GLY A 67 3.89 -12.09 -3.60
CA GLY A 67 4.28 -13.44 -3.16
C GLY A 67 5.05 -13.46 -1.83
N LYS A 68 5.05 -12.37 -1.07
CA LYS A 68 5.78 -12.26 0.21
C LYS A 68 4.84 -12.40 1.40
N SER A 69 5.40 -12.81 2.54
CA SER A 69 4.68 -12.80 3.80
C SER A 69 4.72 -11.39 4.39
N ALA A 70 3.57 -10.90 4.84
CA ALA A 70 3.41 -9.62 5.53
C ALA A 70 2.21 -9.70 6.48
N GLN A 71 2.24 -8.90 7.54
CA GLN A 71 1.21 -8.78 8.56
C GLN A 71 0.85 -7.31 8.76
N PRO A 72 -0.39 -6.99 9.21
CA PRO A 72 -0.78 -5.60 9.48
C PRO A 72 0.17 -4.84 10.41
N LYS A 73 0.75 -5.52 11.39
CA LYS A 73 1.70 -4.93 12.34
C LYS A 73 3.01 -4.49 11.70
N ASP A 74 3.37 -5.04 10.55
CA ASP A 74 4.59 -4.65 9.82
C ASP A 74 4.46 -3.24 9.22
N PHE A 75 3.26 -2.64 9.27
CA PHE A 75 2.95 -1.37 8.61
C PHE A 75 2.27 -0.31 9.50
N TRP A 76 1.56 -0.71 10.57
CA TRP A 76 0.73 0.21 11.35
C TRP A 76 0.81 0.05 12.88
N MET A 77 1.66 -0.84 13.40
CA MET A 77 1.83 -1.09 14.83
C MET A 77 3.09 -0.44 15.39
#